data_AF-A0A323VEP8-F1
#
_entry.id   AF-A0A323VEP8-F1
#
_cell.length_a   1.000
_cell.length_b   1.000
_cell.length_c   1.000
_cell.angle_alpha   90.00
_cell.angle_beta   90.00
_cell.angle_gamma   90.00
#
_symmetry.space_group_name_H-M   'P 1'
#
loop_
_entity.id
_entity.type
_entity.pdbx_description
1 polymer ?
#
loop_
_entity_poly.entity_id
_entity_poly.type
_entity_poly.pdbx_seq_one_letter_code
_entity_poly.pdbx_strand_id
1 'polypeptide(L)' 'PGWKDVTKRNEAAWILNFITNTDAMLNVDPKAQAQLEICLVRMPNQSLTDQEAFSLYEFMRKNDGIK' A
#
# COMPACT_ATOMS: atom_id res chain seq x y z
N PRO A 1 -8.67 2.06 -3.57
CA PRO A 1 -8.69 3.42 -2.98
C PRO A 1 -9.47 3.49 -1.65
N GLY A 2 -9.05 4.37 -0.74
CA GLY A 2 -9.53 4.48 0.65
C GLY A 2 -8.73 3.60 1.63
N TRP A 3 -8.39 4.15 2.80
CA TRP A 3 -7.59 3.46 3.84
C TRP A 3 -8.42 2.56 4.75
N LYS A 4 -9.71 2.87 4.94
CA LYS A 4 -10.61 2.03 5.72
C LYS A 4 -10.62 0.60 5.16
N ASP A 5 -10.42 -0.39 6.01
CA ASP A 5 -10.39 -1.83 5.71
C ASP A 5 -9.31 -2.24 4.68
N VAL A 6 -8.25 -1.44 4.49
CA VAL A 6 -7.19 -1.75 3.53
C VAL A 6 -6.44 -3.03 3.89
N THR A 7 -6.24 -3.28 5.18
CA THR A 7 -5.54 -4.47 5.70
C THR A 7 -6.39 -5.74 5.65
N LYS A 8 -7.70 -5.60 5.36
CA LYS A 8 -8.61 -6.72 5.09
C LYS A 8 -8.71 -7.05 3.60
N ARG A 9 -8.44 -6.08 2.71
CA ARG A 9 -8.52 -6.22 1.24
C ARG A 9 -7.21 -6.65 0.59
N ASN A 10 -6.09 -6.39 1.24
CA ASN A 10 -4.75 -6.64 0.72
C ASN A 10 -3.93 -7.37 1.77
N GLU A 11 -3.05 -8.26 1.32
CA GLU A 11 -2.11 -8.95 2.19
C GLU A 11 -1.02 -7.99 2.70
N ALA A 12 -0.48 -8.30 3.88
CA ALA A 12 0.58 -7.50 4.51
C ALA A 12 1.78 -7.28 3.58
N ALA A 13 2.26 -8.35 2.94
CA ALA A 13 3.39 -8.30 2.02
C ALA A 13 3.12 -7.38 0.83
N TRP A 14 1.91 -7.41 0.28
CA TRP A 14 1.51 -6.53 -0.83
C TRP A 14 1.49 -5.06 -0.38
N ILE A 15 0.91 -4.76 0.79
CA ILE A 15 0.85 -3.39 1.32
C ILE A 15 2.25 -2.84 1.58
N LEU A 16 3.11 -3.61 2.24
CA LEU A 16 4.48 -3.19 2.56
C LEU A 16 5.31 -2.97 1.29
N ASN A 17 5.23 -3.89 0.31
CA ASN A 17 5.90 -3.70 -0.98
C ASN A 17 5.37 -2.49 -1.74
N PHE A 18 4.07 -2.20 -1.65
CA PHE A 18 3.50 -1.03 -2.31
C PHE A 18 3.96 0.28 -1.67
N ILE A 19 4.21 0.30 -0.35
CA ILE A 19 4.72 1.47 0.38
C ILE A 19 6.20 1.72 0.06
N THR A 20 7.04 0.68 0.06
CA THR A 20 8.51 0.84 -0.08
C THR A 20 9.00 0.78 -1.52
N ASN A 21 8.29 0.06 -2.39
CA ASN A 21 8.67 -0.22 -3.78
C ASN A 21 7.58 0.20 -4.79
N THR A 22 6.93 1.35 -4.55
CA THR A 22 5.76 1.82 -5.31
C THR A 22 5.99 1.81 -6.83
N ASP A 23 7.13 2.31 -7.29
CA ASP A 23 7.43 2.41 -8.72
C ASP A 23 7.56 1.03 -9.39
N ALA A 24 8.20 0.08 -8.71
CA ALA A 24 8.33 -1.28 -9.21
C ALA A 24 6.96 -1.95 -9.27
N MET A 25 6.16 -1.83 -8.21
CA MET A 25 4.80 -2.37 -8.14
C MET A 25 3.91 -1.83 -9.27
N LEU A 26 3.94 -0.52 -9.54
CA LEU A 26 3.14 0.08 -10.63
C LEU A 26 3.55 -0.40 -12.03
N ASN A 27 4.79 -0.87 -12.20
CA ASN A 27 5.27 -1.41 -13.48
C ASN A 27 4.95 -2.89 -13.66
N VAL A 28 4.87 -3.69 -12.58
CA VAL A 28 4.82 -5.16 -12.68
C VAL A 28 3.59 -5.81 -12.05
N ASP A 29 2.95 -5.18 -11.07
CA ASP A 29 1.81 -5.76 -10.34
C ASP A 29 0.48 -5.39 -11.03
N PRO A 30 -0.28 -6.38 -11.56
CA PRO A 30 -1.52 -6.10 -12.29
C PRO A 30 -2.58 -5.40 -11.43
N LYS A 31 -2.58 -5.64 -10.11
CA LYS A 31 -3.54 -5.03 -9.18
C LYS A 31 -3.22 -3.54 -8.96
N ALA A 32 -1.94 -3.18 -8.81
CA ALA A 32 -1.48 -1.80 -8.75
C ALA A 32 -1.77 -1.05 -10.07
N GLN A 33 -1.57 -1.70 -11.22
CA GLN A 33 -1.89 -1.14 -12.54
C GLN A 33 -3.38 -0.87 -12.71
N ALA A 34 -4.24 -1.84 -12.39
CA ALA A 34 -5.68 -1.65 -12.43
C ALA A 34 -6.14 -0.51 -11.50
N GLN A 35 -5.49 -0.36 -10.34
CA GLN A 35 -5.79 0.76 -9.44
C GLN A 35 -5.32 2.11 -10.01
N LEU A 36 -4.21 2.15 -10.75
CA LEU A 36 -3.73 3.36 -11.43
C LEU A 36 -4.71 3.81 -12.52
N GLU A 37 -5.26 2.87 -13.30
CA GLU A 37 -6.28 3.17 -14.32
C GLU A 37 -7.54 3.80 -13.71
N ILE A 38 -7.96 3.32 -12.53
CA ILE A 38 -9.12 3.86 -11.81
C ILE A 38 -8.84 5.24 -11.22
N CYS A 39 -7.66 5.42 -10.59
CA CYS A 39 -7.33 6.63 -9.84
C CYS A 39 -6.75 7.76 -10.70
N LEU A 40 -6.26 7.45 -11.91
CA LEU A 40 -5.61 8.36 -12.88
C LEU A 40 -4.38 9.14 -12.38
N VAL A 41 -3.98 8.94 -11.12
CA VAL A 41 -2.84 9.59 -10.48
C VAL A 41 -1.90 8.54 -9.93
N ARG A 42 -0.62 8.67 -10.30
CA ARG A 42 0.45 7.81 -9.81
C ARG A 42 0.84 8.20 -8.39
N MET A 43 0.89 7.21 -7.50
CA MET A 43 1.49 7.38 -6.18
C MET A 43 3.01 7.50 -6.31
N PRO A 44 3.64 8.58 -5.83
CA PRO A 44 5.09 8.69 -5.81
C PRO A 44 5.68 7.82 -4.69
N ASN A 45 6.91 7.34 -4.88
CA ASN A 45 7.69 6.77 -3.78
C ASN A 45 7.94 7.85 -2.72
N GLN A 46 7.57 7.57 -1.48
CA GLN A 46 7.72 8.48 -0.35
C GLN A 46 9.08 8.34 0.37
N SER A 47 9.97 7.49 -0.15
CA SER A 47 11.30 7.21 0.38
C SER A 47 11.29 6.77 1.86
N LEU A 48 10.26 6.02 2.24
CA LEU A 48 10.12 5.46 3.58
C LEU A 48 11.05 4.26 3.76
N THR A 49 11.67 4.19 4.92
CA THR A 49 12.40 3.00 5.37
C THR A 49 11.45 1.85 5.70
N ASP A 50 11.96 0.62 5.74
CA ASP A 50 11.16 -0.55 6.13
C ASP A 50 10.51 -0.40 7.51
N GLN A 51 11.22 0.24 8.45
CA GLN A 51 10.71 0.48 9.80
C GLN A 51 9.55 1.49 9.81
N GLU A 52 9.63 2.54 9.00
CA GLU A 52 8.54 3.53 8.84
C GLU A 52 7.35 2.90 8.13
N ALA A 53 7.59 2.11 7.08
CA ALA A 53 6.55 1.38 6.37
C ALA A 53 5.82 0.38 7.29
N PHE A 54 6.57 -0.35 8.13
CA PHE A 54 5.99 -1.24 9.12
C PHE A 54 5.17 -0.49 10.18
N SER A 55 5.69 0.63 10.69
CA SER A 55 4.98 1.47 11.66
C SER A 55 3.67 2.02 11.06
N LEU A 56 3.70 2.40 9.79
CA LEU A 56 2.51 2.83 9.05
C LEU A 56 1.51 1.69 8.84
N TYR A 57 1.98 0.50 8.48
CA TYR A 57 1.14 -0.68 8.33
C TYR A 57 0.44 -1.06 9.64
N GLU A 58 1.15 -1.01 10.77
CA GLU A 58 0.57 -1.25 12.09
C GLU A 58 -0.49 -0.19 12.45
N PHE A 59 -0.29 1.08 12.08
CA PHE A 59 -1.33 2.10 12.20
C PHE A 59 -2.57 1.75 11.35
N MET A 60 -2.39 1.28 10.11
CA MET A 60 -3.51 0.85 9.26
C MET A 60 -4.27 -0.33 9.89
N ARG A 61 -3.59 -1.33 10.46
CA ARG A 61 -4.23 -2.47 11.15
C ARG A 61 -5.07 -2.02 12.35
N LYS A 62 -4.51 -1.12 13.18
CA LYS A 62 -5.23 -0.53 14.31
C LYS A 62 -6.48 0.24 13.85
N ASN A 63 -6.36 1.02 12.78
CA ASN A 63 -7.47 1.77 12.19
C ASN A 63 -8.58 0.84 11.67
N ASP A 64 -8.21 -0.34 11.16
CA ASP A 64 -9.14 -1.35 10.65
C ASP A 64 -9.74 -2.26 11.76
N GLY A 65 -9.36 -2.02 13.02
CA GLY A 65 -9.82 -2.76 14.20
C GLY A 65 -9.18 -4.14 14.36
N ILE A 66 -8.06 -4.40 13.67
CA ILE A 66 -7.31 -5.64 13.80
C ILE A 66 -6.31 -5.47 14.94
N LYS A 67 -6.41 -6.30 15.97
CA LYS A 67 -5.48 -6.33 17.11
C LYS A 67 -4.17 -7.06 16.77
#